data_AF-A0AAD5UYE1-F1
#
_entry.id   AF-A0AAD5UYE1-F1
#
_cell.length_a   1.000
_cell.length_b   1.000
_cell.length_c   1.000
_cell.angle_alpha   90.00
_cell.angle_beta   90.00
_cell.angle_gamma   90.00
#
_symmetry.space_group_name_H-M   'P 1'
#
loop_
_entity.id
_entity.type
_entity.pdbx_description
1 polymer ?
#
loop_
_entity_poly.entity_id
_entity_poly.type
_entity_poly.pdbx_seq_one_letter_code
_entity_poly.pdbx_strand_id
1 'polypeptide(L)'
;MAVDLSKPSTPSLPVELVIEIIQQAWGSPLTNKDRMHLFCSFCLVSRTWLSIFIRIALADVHITSPTFVSHYFYLLRERGLGDERDNDYQLVNAGATINRLCRSITFRIEEKSLKTLWLTSKPGWTNPDGSHEPAVAVRNFLSHLDDVGPTLPNLRKITLEYVDCSWGFDDLFEISRLYSFPSQIDHLEVKFTGIATPSKLFLFHYPQYHQALTLSYNASQSHIRRLSLSRAPTVVILALVEMCPELEDLEIIDPFTTLSRVALPSTLRTLRLHGTPSLVSGGQHDPWGLAGAMESEGGLFSAGASQRLVMYGEGKTEFLKKLCDRNNVSFVHEPPQSLLL
;
A
#
# COMPACT_ATOMS: atom_id res chain seq x y z
N MET A 1 -33.37 11.27 -52.34
CA MET A 1 -33.28 11.13 -50.87
C MET A 1 -32.30 12.19 -50.38
N ALA A 2 -32.79 13.24 -49.72
CA ALA A 2 -31.96 14.31 -49.19
C ALA A 2 -31.34 13.85 -47.86
N VAL A 3 -30.01 13.87 -47.77
CA VAL A 3 -29.29 13.68 -46.50
C VAL A 3 -29.48 14.95 -45.70
N ASP A 4 -30.20 14.85 -44.58
CA ASP A 4 -30.40 15.95 -43.65
C ASP A 4 -29.08 16.23 -42.91
N LEU A 5 -28.34 17.23 -43.41
CA LEU A 5 -27.06 17.70 -42.88
C LEU A 5 -27.21 18.63 -41.66
N SER A 6 -28.42 18.77 -41.08
CA SER A 6 -28.71 19.82 -40.08
C SER A 6 -28.44 19.44 -38.62
N LYS A 7 -28.05 18.19 -38.32
CA LYS A 7 -27.58 17.83 -36.98
C LYS A 7 -26.05 17.81 -36.96
N PRO A 8 -25.38 18.81 -36.33
CA PRO A 8 -23.98 18.66 -36.02
C PRO A 8 -23.83 17.39 -35.19
N SER A 9 -23.12 16.40 -35.72
CA SER A 9 -22.73 15.23 -34.96
C SER A 9 -21.90 15.74 -33.79
N THR A 10 -22.43 15.62 -32.58
CA THR A 10 -21.71 15.98 -31.37
C THR A 10 -20.36 15.26 -31.43
N PRO A 11 -19.22 15.97 -31.33
CA PRO A 11 -17.92 15.33 -31.42
C PRO A 11 -17.86 14.24 -30.33
N SER A 12 -17.75 12.98 -30.75
CA SER A 12 -17.64 11.84 -29.84
C SER A 12 -16.17 11.57 -29.58
N LEU A 13 -15.77 11.53 -28.31
CA LEU A 13 -14.43 11.12 -27.93
C LEU A 13 -14.25 9.62 -28.25
N PRO A 14 -13.13 9.21 -28.90
CA PRO A 14 -12.76 7.81 -29.04
C PRO A 14 -12.76 7.07 -27.69
N VAL A 15 -13.18 5.81 -27.69
CA VAL A 15 -13.33 5.01 -26.45
C VAL A 15 -12.00 4.79 -25.75
N GLU A 16 -10.91 4.71 -26.50
CA GLU A 16 -9.55 4.56 -26.00
C GLU A 16 -9.14 5.76 -25.15
N LEU A 17 -9.50 6.98 -25.60
CA LEU A 17 -9.25 8.20 -24.84
C LEU A 17 -10.13 8.29 -23.59
N VAL A 18 -11.37 7.79 -23.65
CA VAL A 18 -12.24 7.69 -22.47
C VAL A 18 -11.60 6.78 -21.40
N ILE A 19 -11.09 5.61 -21.82
CA ILE A 19 -10.40 4.67 -20.92
C ILE A 19 -9.18 5.34 -20.29
N GLU A 20 -8.32 5.96 -21.09
CA GLU A 20 -7.10 6.61 -20.61
C GLU A 20 -7.40 7.74 -19.62
N ILE A 21 -8.37 8.62 -19.93
CA ILE A 21 -8.80 9.69 -19.02
C ILE A 21 -9.28 9.12 -17.68
N ILE A 22 -10.09 8.06 -17.72
CA ILE A 22 -10.60 7.46 -16.49
C ILE A 22 -9.48 6.80 -15.70
N GLN A 23 -8.57 6.07 -16.35
CA GLN A 23 -7.43 5.43 -15.69
C GLN A 23 -6.53 6.46 -15.02
N GLN A 24 -6.18 7.54 -15.72
CA GLN A 24 -5.38 8.62 -15.16
C GLN A 24 -6.09 9.34 -14.01
N ALA A 25 -7.37 9.68 -14.18
CA ALA A 25 -8.14 10.34 -13.14
C ALA A 25 -8.29 9.47 -11.90
N TRP A 26 -8.60 8.18 -12.05
CA TRP A 26 -8.76 7.25 -10.94
C TRP A 26 -7.44 6.90 -10.26
N GLY A 27 -6.36 6.73 -11.04
CA GLY A 27 -5.02 6.45 -10.53
C GLY A 27 -4.33 7.64 -9.87
N SER A 28 -4.84 8.86 -10.06
CA SER A 28 -4.23 10.07 -9.49
C SER A 28 -4.27 10.09 -7.95
N PRO A 29 -3.33 10.79 -7.29
CA PRO A 29 -3.24 10.88 -5.83
C PRO A 29 -4.32 11.82 -5.24
N LEU A 30 -5.58 11.40 -5.31
CA LEU A 30 -6.74 12.14 -4.80
C LEU A 30 -6.94 11.95 -3.30
N THR A 31 -7.45 12.98 -2.64
CA THR A 31 -7.95 12.87 -1.26
C THR A 31 -9.16 11.93 -1.19
N ASN A 32 -9.51 11.44 0.00
CA ASN A 32 -10.69 10.58 0.15
C ASN A 32 -11.98 11.30 -0.30
N LYS A 33 -12.07 12.59 0.00
CA LYS A 33 -13.21 13.44 -0.41
C LYS A 33 -13.27 13.60 -1.93
N ASP A 34 -12.16 13.93 -2.55
CA ASP A 34 -12.10 14.14 -4.01
C ASP A 34 -12.34 12.82 -4.75
N ARG A 35 -11.84 11.71 -4.23
CA ARG A 35 -12.06 10.38 -4.78
C ARG A 35 -13.53 9.96 -4.70
N MET A 36 -14.21 10.22 -3.59
CA MET A 36 -15.65 10.02 -3.48
C MET A 36 -16.43 10.89 -4.47
N HIS A 37 -16.06 12.17 -4.58
CA HIS A 37 -16.70 13.09 -5.53
C HIS A 37 -16.49 12.63 -6.97
N LEU A 38 -15.27 12.20 -7.33
CA LEU A 38 -14.95 11.64 -8.63
C LEU A 38 -15.82 10.41 -8.92
N PHE A 39 -15.90 9.47 -7.97
CA PHE A 39 -16.69 8.25 -8.12
C PHE A 39 -18.16 8.56 -8.40
N CYS A 40 -18.78 9.43 -7.60
CA CYS A 40 -20.16 9.83 -7.79
C CYS A 40 -20.37 10.55 -9.14
N SER A 41 -19.48 11.47 -9.49
CA SER A 41 -19.59 12.28 -10.71
C SER A 41 -19.44 11.40 -11.97
N PHE A 42 -18.46 10.49 -11.97
CA PHE A 42 -18.19 9.62 -13.12
C PHE A 42 -19.33 8.62 -13.35
N CYS A 43 -20.05 8.22 -12.30
CA CYS A 43 -21.24 7.37 -12.46
C CYS A 43 -22.38 8.04 -13.24
N LEU A 44 -22.39 9.38 -13.37
CA LEU A 44 -23.50 10.15 -13.94
C LEU A 44 -23.26 10.66 -15.37
N VAL A 45 -22.06 10.49 -15.93
CA VAL A 45 -21.68 11.07 -17.24
C VAL A 45 -22.47 10.45 -18.40
N SER A 46 -22.41 9.13 -18.56
CA SER A 46 -23.17 8.36 -19.57
C SER A 46 -23.11 6.87 -19.24
N ARG A 47 -23.93 6.03 -19.91
CA ARG A 47 -23.89 4.57 -19.71
C ARG A 47 -22.55 3.94 -20.11
N THR A 48 -21.99 4.38 -21.24
CA THR A 48 -20.67 3.92 -21.70
C THR A 48 -19.59 4.30 -20.71
N TRP A 49 -19.62 5.55 -20.22
CA TRP A 49 -18.67 6.04 -19.22
C TRP A 49 -18.77 5.27 -17.91
N LEU A 50 -19.98 5.09 -17.38
CA LEU A 50 -20.23 4.30 -16.17
C LEU A 50 -19.68 2.87 -16.31
N SER A 51 -19.99 2.19 -17.42
CA SER A 51 -19.53 0.82 -17.65
C SER A 51 -18.00 0.70 -17.69
N ILE A 52 -17.30 1.68 -18.27
CA ILE A 52 -15.83 1.70 -18.31
C ILE A 52 -15.28 2.04 -16.93
N PHE A 53 -15.81 3.09 -16.30
CA PHE A 53 -15.38 3.58 -15.00
C PHE A 53 -15.48 2.53 -13.92
N ILE A 54 -16.62 1.86 -13.81
CA ILE A 54 -16.85 0.87 -12.75
C ILE A 54 -15.90 -0.33 -12.91
N ARG A 55 -15.56 -0.73 -14.14
CA ARG A 55 -14.57 -1.80 -14.36
C ARG A 55 -13.17 -1.40 -13.90
N ILE A 56 -12.78 -0.14 -14.08
CA ILE A 56 -11.50 0.40 -13.61
C ILE A 56 -11.52 0.54 -12.08
N ALA A 57 -12.55 1.20 -11.54
CA ALA A 57 -12.66 1.48 -10.11
C ALA A 57 -12.83 0.23 -9.24
N LEU A 58 -13.37 -0.86 -9.80
CA LEU A 58 -13.52 -2.14 -9.10
C LEU A 58 -12.39 -3.13 -9.40
N ALA A 59 -11.49 -2.81 -10.34
CA ALA A 59 -10.22 -3.53 -10.48
C ALA A 59 -9.19 -3.02 -9.47
N ASP A 60 -9.09 -1.71 -9.30
CA ASP A 60 -8.23 -1.04 -8.34
C ASP A 60 -9.08 -0.26 -7.35
N VAL A 61 -9.51 -0.96 -6.29
CA VAL A 61 -10.51 -0.45 -5.35
C VAL A 61 -9.85 0.51 -4.37
N HIS A 62 -10.48 1.65 -4.13
CA HIS A 62 -10.07 2.58 -3.08
C HIS A 62 -11.14 2.66 -2.01
N ILE A 63 -10.79 2.26 -0.80
CA ILE A 63 -11.67 2.34 0.36
C ILE A 63 -11.47 3.69 1.04
N THR A 64 -12.46 4.57 0.92
CA THR A 64 -12.38 5.95 1.43
C THR A 64 -13.03 6.15 2.79
N SER A 65 -13.85 5.20 3.26
CA SER A 65 -14.60 5.30 4.52
C SER A 65 -15.08 3.93 5.03
N PRO A 66 -15.44 3.80 6.32
CA PRO A 66 -16.06 2.58 6.86
C PRO A 66 -17.39 2.23 6.18
N THR A 67 -18.20 3.24 5.84
CA THR A 67 -19.46 3.03 5.13
C THR A 67 -19.20 2.41 3.75
N PHE A 68 -18.12 2.81 3.09
CA PHE A 68 -17.73 2.22 1.81
C PHE A 68 -17.26 0.77 1.97
N VAL A 69 -16.61 0.39 3.08
CA VAL A 69 -16.30 -1.02 3.37
C VAL A 69 -17.56 -1.87 3.43
N SER A 70 -18.57 -1.42 4.20
CA SER A 70 -19.84 -2.13 4.31
C SER A 70 -20.54 -2.27 2.95
N HIS A 71 -20.53 -1.20 2.14
CA HIS A 71 -21.05 -1.23 0.78
C HIS A 71 -20.26 -2.19 -0.12
N TYR A 72 -18.94 -2.18 -0.02
CA TYR A 72 -18.09 -3.07 -0.81
C TYR A 72 -18.34 -4.54 -0.45
N PHE A 73 -18.43 -4.89 0.83
CA PHE A 73 -18.82 -6.25 1.25
C PHE A 73 -20.20 -6.66 0.76
N TYR A 74 -21.16 -5.73 0.73
CA TYR A 74 -22.46 -5.97 0.11
C TYR A 74 -22.35 -6.28 -1.40
N LEU A 75 -21.43 -5.61 -2.11
CA LEU A 75 -21.16 -5.90 -3.52
C LEU A 75 -20.44 -7.24 -3.73
N LEU A 76 -19.56 -7.67 -2.82
CA LEU A 76 -18.83 -8.94 -2.95
C LEU A 76 -19.70 -10.17 -2.73
N ARG A 77 -20.83 -10.01 -2.02
CA ARG A 77 -21.74 -11.10 -1.70
C ARG A 77 -22.36 -11.66 -2.98
N GLU A 78 -22.17 -12.95 -3.22
CA GLU A 78 -22.91 -13.66 -4.24
C GLU A 78 -24.40 -13.66 -3.88
N ARG A 79 -25.21 -13.01 -4.72
CA ARG A 79 -26.67 -13.01 -4.56
C ARG A 79 -27.20 -14.30 -5.19
N GLY A 80 -27.67 -15.21 -4.33
CA GLY A 80 -28.31 -16.46 -4.75
C GLY A 80 -29.68 -16.24 -5.39
N LEU A 81 -30.38 -17.36 -5.65
CA LEU A 81 -31.70 -17.52 -6.33
C LEU A 81 -32.91 -16.77 -5.69
N GLY A 82 -32.71 -15.62 -5.07
CA GLY A 82 -33.75 -14.73 -4.55
C GLY A 82 -34.10 -13.58 -5.50
N ASP A 83 -35.05 -12.74 -5.09
CA ASP A 83 -35.60 -11.61 -5.85
C ASP A 83 -34.69 -10.36 -5.87
N GLU A 84 -33.48 -10.45 -5.28
CA GLU A 84 -32.51 -9.36 -5.29
C GLU A 84 -31.83 -9.28 -6.66
N ARG A 85 -32.08 -8.19 -7.39
CA ARG A 85 -31.44 -7.94 -8.68
C ARG A 85 -29.93 -7.74 -8.48
N ASP A 86 -29.11 -8.62 -9.06
CA ASP A 86 -27.65 -8.49 -9.11
C ASP A 86 -27.22 -7.63 -10.30
N ASN A 87 -27.69 -6.37 -10.29
CA ASN A 87 -27.47 -5.41 -11.37
C ASN A 87 -26.92 -4.05 -10.93
N ASP A 88 -26.19 -4.03 -9.81
CA ASP A 88 -25.51 -2.84 -9.32
C ASP A 88 -24.63 -2.23 -10.41
N TYR A 89 -24.66 -0.90 -10.49
CA TYR A 89 -23.93 -0.13 -11.50
C TYR A 89 -24.21 -0.55 -12.95
N GLN A 90 -25.39 -1.13 -13.22
CA GLN A 90 -25.77 -1.66 -14.54
C GLN A 90 -24.87 -2.82 -15.02
N LEU A 91 -24.14 -3.47 -14.12
CA LEU A 91 -23.38 -4.68 -14.42
C LEU A 91 -24.30 -5.89 -14.38
N VAL A 92 -24.17 -6.81 -15.33
CA VAL A 92 -24.84 -8.11 -15.25
C VAL A 92 -24.03 -8.99 -14.31
N ASN A 93 -24.69 -9.59 -13.32
CA ASN A 93 -24.04 -10.38 -12.26
C ASN A 93 -22.97 -9.55 -11.56
N ALA A 94 -23.37 -8.41 -10.98
CA ALA A 94 -22.46 -7.44 -10.41
C ALA A 94 -21.52 -8.10 -9.40
N GLY A 95 -22.02 -8.90 -8.45
CA GLY A 95 -21.17 -9.55 -7.45
C GLY A 95 -20.07 -10.42 -8.07
N ALA A 96 -20.43 -11.36 -8.95
CA ALA A 96 -19.47 -12.23 -9.62
C ALA A 96 -18.48 -11.45 -10.52
N THR A 97 -18.95 -10.36 -11.15
CA THR A 97 -18.10 -9.50 -11.99
C THR A 97 -17.08 -8.76 -11.15
N ILE A 98 -17.50 -8.17 -10.02
CA ILE A 98 -16.66 -7.39 -9.11
C ILE A 98 -15.57 -8.29 -8.49
N ASN A 99 -15.99 -9.46 -8.02
CA ASN A 99 -15.13 -10.51 -7.48
C ASN A 99 -13.96 -10.86 -8.42
N ARG A 100 -14.24 -10.93 -9.72
CA ARG A 100 -13.22 -11.23 -10.76
C ARG A 100 -12.39 -10.02 -11.17
N LEU A 101 -12.90 -8.81 -10.99
CA LEU A 101 -12.18 -7.60 -11.42
C LEU A 101 -11.12 -7.19 -10.40
N CYS A 102 -11.43 -7.28 -9.10
CA CYS A 102 -10.58 -6.76 -8.04
C CYS A 102 -9.18 -7.38 -8.04
N ARG A 103 -8.15 -6.52 -8.17
CA ARG A 103 -6.72 -6.84 -8.20
C ARG A 103 -5.96 -6.17 -7.10
N SER A 104 -6.35 -4.95 -6.75
CA SER A 104 -5.74 -4.16 -5.69
C SER A 104 -6.79 -3.48 -4.81
N ILE A 105 -6.44 -3.27 -3.55
CA ILE A 105 -7.23 -2.48 -2.59
C ILE A 105 -6.33 -1.46 -1.93
N THR A 106 -6.70 -0.19 -2.02
CA THR A 106 -5.97 0.93 -1.44
C THR A 106 -6.79 1.57 -0.34
N PHE A 107 -6.16 1.76 0.81
CA PHE A 107 -6.68 2.56 1.91
C PHE A 107 -5.85 3.83 2.02
N ARG A 108 -6.53 4.98 2.07
CA ARG A 108 -5.89 6.26 2.29
C ARG A 108 -6.28 6.79 3.65
N ILE A 109 -5.33 6.85 4.56
CA ILE A 109 -5.47 7.36 5.92
C ILE A 109 -5.00 8.81 5.89
N GLU A 110 -5.95 9.74 5.89
CA GLU A 110 -5.66 11.17 5.92
C GLU A 110 -5.92 11.72 7.32
N GLU A 111 -4.97 12.47 7.86
CA GLU A 111 -5.20 13.23 9.09
C GLU A 111 -6.09 14.44 8.78
N LYS A 112 -7.35 14.41 9.25
CA LYS A 112 -8.12 15.65 9.38
C LYS A 112 -7.39 16.46 10.45
N SER A 113 -6.86 17.63 10.11
CA SER A 113 -6.14 18.59 10.97
C SER A 113 -6.86 18.83 12.32
N LEU A 114 -6.76 17.88 13.23
CA LEU A 114 -6.93 18.10 14.64
C LEU A 114 -5.57 18.67 15.00
N LYS A 115 -5.40 19.98 15.07
CA LYS A 115 -4.19 20.56 15.68
C LYS A 115 -4.41 20.88 17.15
N THR A 116 -5.63 20.67 17.65
CA THR A 116 -6.14 21.26 18.89
C THR A 116 -6.44 20.26 20.01
N LEU A 117 -6.49 18.94 19.77
CA LEU A 117 -6.92 17.95 20.79
C LEU A 117 -5.76 17.26 21.57
N TRP A 118 -4.52 17.62 21.27
CA TRP A 118 -3.34 16.84 21.68
C TRP A 118 -2.68 17.29 22.97
N LEU A 119 -3.03 18.48 23.45
CA LEU A 119 -2.49 18.99 24.71
C LEU A 119 -3.19 18.40 25.94
N THR A 120 -4.34 17.71 25.76
CA THR A 120 -5.19 17.29 26.89
C THR A 120 -5.51 15.80 26.92
N SER A 121 -5.30 15.08 25.81
CA SER A 121 -5.67 13.66 25.70
C SER A 121 -4.45 12.80 25.97
N LYS A 122 -4.47 11.97 27.02
CA LYS A 122 -3.48 10.90 27.20
C LYS A 122 -3.41 10.06 25.91
N PRO A 123 -2.21 9.61 25.48
CA PRO A 123 -2.08 8.61 24.42
C PRO A 123 -2.67 7.30 24.95
N GLY A 124 -3.97 7.13 24.74
CA GLY A 124 -4.73 6.00 25.24
C GLY A 124 -5.69 5.58 24.16
N TRP A 125 -5.35 4.52 23.43
CA TRP A 125 -6.05 3.22 23.26
C TRP A 125 -7.59 3.13 23.46
N THR A 126 -8.30 4.15 23.93
CA THR A 126 -9.65 4.03 24.49
C THR A 126 -10.54 5.26 24.28
N ASN A 127 -10.46 5.93 23.12
CA ASN A 127 -11.65 6.66 22.65
C ASN A 127 -12.33 5.86 21.52
N PRO A 128 -13.22 4.89 21.87
CA PRO A 128 -14.05 4.17 20.89
C PRO A 128 -14.87 5.12 20.02
N ASP A 129 -15.23 6.31 20.52
CA ASP A 129 -16.12 7.25 19.85
C ASP A 129 -15.40 8.31 18.99
N GLY A 130 -14.07 8.38 19.04
CA GLY A 130 -13.25 9.35 18.29
C GLY A 130 -12.45 8.72 17.15
N SER A 131 -12.79 7.49 16.77
CA SER A 131 -11.99 6.69 15.84
C SER A 131 -11.82 7.37 14.49
N HIS A 132 -10.56 7.53 14.03
CA HIS A 132 -10.26 7.97 12.68
C HIS A 132 -10.97 7.04 11.68
N GLU A 133 -11.98 7.57 10.97
CA GLU A 133 -12.83 6.79 10.05
C GLU A 133 -12.00 5.91 9.10
N PRO A 134 -10.88 6.37 8.47
CA PRO A 134 -10.10 5.52 7.59
C PRO A 134 -9.42 4.33 8.30
N ALA A 135 -8.91 4.52 9.53
CA ALA A 135 -8.30 3.44 10.30
C ALA A 135 -9.35 2.38 10.71
N VAL A 136 -10.58 2.80 11.01
CA VAL A 136 -11.70 1.87 11.21
C VAL A 136 -12.02 1.10 9.94
N ALA A 137 -11.95 1.74 8.77
CA ALA A 137 -12.15 1.08 7.49
C ALA A 137 -11.09 0.00 7.24
N VAL A 138 -9.81 0.31 7.48
CA VAL A 138 -8.70 -0.66 7.40
C VAL A 138 -8.97 -1.83 8.34
N ARG A 139 -9.24 -1.55 9.63
CA ARG A 139 -9.52 -2.59 10.64
C ARG A 139 -10.70 -3.47 10.24
N ASN A 140 -11.83 -2.88 9.88
CA ASN A 140 -13.05 -3.60 9.52
C ASN A 140 -12.84 -4.44 8.25
N PHE A 141 -12.05 -3.94 7.29
CA PHE A 141 -11.79 -4.69 6.08
C PHE A 141 -10.86 -5.88 6.35
N LEU A 142 -9.70 -5.62 6.97
CA LEU A 142 -8.70 -6.63 7.28
C LEU A 142 -9.26 -7.70 8.23
N SER A 143 -10.19 -7.36 9.12
CA SER A 143 -10.80 -8.33 10.02
C SER A 143 -11.68 -9.38 9.34
N HIS A 144 -12.15 -9.10 8.12
CA HIS A 144 -12.98 -10.02 7.33
C HIS A 144 -12.25 -10.53 6.08
N LEU A 145 -10.96 -10.21 5.94
CA LEU A 145 -10.21 -10.50 4.72
C LEU A 145 -10.06 -12.01 4.47
N ASP A 146 -9.93 -12.81 5.53
CA ASP A 146 -9.94 -14.27 5.43
C ASP A 146 -11.28 -14.81 4.90
N ASP A 147 -12.39 -14.20 5.30
CA ASP A 147 -13.74 -14.62 4.89
C ASP A 147 -14.04 -14.22 3.43
N VAL A 148 -13.64 -13.01 3.03
CA VAL A 148 -13.88 -12.50 1.66
C VAL A 148 -12.77 -12.87 0.68
N GLY A 149 -11.61 -13.30 1.16
CA GLY A 149 -10.46 -13.67 0.34
C GLY A 149 -10.84 -14.64 -0.78
N PRO A 150 -11.52 -15.77 -0.49
CA PRO A 150 -11.95 -16.73 -1.51
C PRO A 150 -12.86 -16.13 -2.60
N THR A 151 -13.62 -15.06 -2.29
CA THR A 151 -14.46 -14.37 -3.27
C THR A 151 -13.68 -13.39 -4.13
N LEU A 152 -12.44 -13.06 -3.77
CA LEU A 152 -11.54 -12.15 -4.48
C LEU A 152 -10.32 -12.91 -5.07
N PRO A 153 -10.52 -13.83 -6.04
CA PRO A 153 -9.45 -14.71 -6.53
C PRO A 153 -8.30 -13.96 -7.22
N ASN A 154 -8.54 -12.73 -7.70
CA ASN A 154 -7.57 -11.91 -8.40
C ASN A 154 -6.95 -10.82 -7.53
N LEU A 155 -7.37 -10.66 -6.27
CA LEU A 155 -6.74 -9.72 -5.35
C LEU A 155 -5.31 -10.19 -5.07
N ARG A 156 -4.34 -9.32 -5.37
CA ARG A 156 -2.90 -9.57 -5.19
C ARG A 156 -2.26 -8.54 -4.29
N LYS A 157 -2.77 -7.30 -4.30
CA LYS A 157 -2.10 -6.15 -3.71
C LYS A 157 -2.99 -5.42 -2.70
N ILE A 158 -2.42 -5.08 -1.55
CA ILE A 158 -3.01 -4.14 -0.60
C ILE A 158 -2.05 -2.95 -0.42
N THR A 159 -2.58 -1.74 -0.52
CA THR A 159 -1.85 -0.49 -0.31
C THR A 159 -2.43 0.29 0.86
N LEU A 160 -1.56 0.72 1.78
CA LEU A 160 -1.89 1.59 2.90
C LEU A 160 -1.15 2.92 2.75
N GLU A 161 -1.88 4.01 2.50
CA GLU A 161 -1.33 5.35 2.31
C GLU A 161 -1.63 6.24 3.52
N TYR A 162 -0.60 6.56 4.29
CA TYR A 162 -0.65 7.52 5.39
C TYR A 162 -0.26 8.91 4.89
N VAL A 163 -1.15 9.88 5.06
CA VAL A 163 -0.99 11.24 4.51
C VAL A 163 -1.14 12.25 5.63
N ASP A 164 -0.07 13.02 5.84
CA ASP A 164 0.03 14.03 6.91
C ASP A 164 -0.25 13.46 8.31
N CYS A 165 -0.12 12.14 8.50
CA CYS A 165 -0.35 11.47 9.78
C CYS A 165 0.81 11.74 10.75
N SER A 166 0.60 12.68 11.67
CA SER A 166 1.53 13.00 12.76
C SER A 166 1.32 12.14 14.01
N TRP A 167 0.14 11.53 14.13
CA TRP A 167 -0.26 10.54 15.13
C TRP A 167 0.21 9.17 14.68
N GLY A 168 0.73 8.38 15.62
CA GLY A 168 1.35 7.09 15.33
C GLY A 168 0.52 6.18 14.42
N PHE A 169 1.20 5.26 13.76
CA PHE A 169 0.58 4.25 12.88
C PHE A 169 0.05 3.07 13.71
N ASP A 170 -0.66 3.41 14.78
CA ASP A 170 -1.11 2.46 15.78
C ASP A 170 -2.05 1.45 15.16
N ASP A 171 -2.82 1.86 14.16
CA ASP A 171 -3.67 0.99 13.35
C ASP A 171 -2.88 -0.12 12.63
N LEU A 172 -1.64 0.12 12.16
CA LEU A 172 -0.82 -0.96 11.59
C LEU A 172 -0.50 -2.06 12.61
N PHE A 173 -0.33 -1.70 13.88
CA PHE A 173 0.23 -2.58 14.92
C PHE A 173 -0.81 -3.09 15.92
N GLU A 174 -1.87 -2.34 16.17
CA GLU A 174 -3.05 -2.78 16.91
C GLU A 174 -3.81 -3.86 16.13
N ILE A 175 -3.75 -3.80 14.81
CA ILE A 175 -4.30 -4.84 13.94
C ILE A 175 -3.28 -5.99 13.90
N SER A 176 -3.35 -6.86 14.90
CA SER A 176 -2.79 -8.22 14.92
C SER A 176 -3.28 -9.13 13.75
N ARG A 177 -3.78 -8.54 12.66
CA ARG A 177 -4.37 -9.20 11.49
C ARG A 177 -3.70 -8.89 10.15
N LEU A 178 -2.63 -8.09 10.13
CA LEU A 178 -1.67 -8.17 9.01
C LEU A 178 -1.00 -9.56 8.91
N TYR A 179 -1.32 -10.48 9.82
CA TYR A 179 -0.81 -11.84 9.93
C TYR A 179 -1.61 -12.87 9.12
N SER A 180 -2.85 -12.56 8.74
CA SER A 180 -3.72 -13.49 8.02
C SER A 180 -4.16 -12.86 6.69
N PHE A 181 -3.19 -12.73 5.79
CA PHE A 181 -3.51 -12.48 4.40
C PHE A 181 -3.84 -13.80 3.71
N PRO A 182 -4.97 -13.89 2.99
CA PRO A 182 -5.23 -14.99 2.08
C PRO A 182 -4.03 -15.20 1.15
N SER A 183 -3.65 -16.44 0.90
CA SER A 183 -2.42 -16.82 0.14
C SER A 183 -2.27 -16.18 -1.24
N GLN A 184 -3.38 -15.73 -1.82
CA GLN A 184 -3.38 -15.04 -3.10
C GLN A 184 -2.88 -13.60 -3.00
N ILE A 185 -2.90 -12.97 -1.83
CA ILE A 185 -2.36 -11.63 -1.61
C ILE A 185 -0.87 -11.77 -1.34
N ASP A 186 -0.05 -11.35 -2.30
CA ASP A 186 1.40 -11.51 -2.26
C ASP A 186 2.14 -10.18 -2.15
N HIS A 187 1.43 -9.05 -2.25
CA HIS A 187 2.02 -7.71 -2.27
C HIS A 187 1.36 -6.79 -1.24
N LEU A 188 2.17 -6.31 -0.29
CA LEU A 188 1.82 -5.24 0.63
C LEU A 188 2.63 -3.97 0.31
N GLU A 189 1.96 -2.85 0.18
CA GLU A 189 2.58 -1.54 -0.03
C GLU A 189 2.15 -0.59 1.10
N VAL A 190 3.11 0.08 1.73
CA VAL A 190 2.84 1.06 2.78
C VAL A 190 3.57 2.37 2.45
N LYS A 191 2.80 3.45 2.30
CA LYS A 191 3.32 4.77 1.92
C LYS A 191 3.08 5.78 3.02
N PHE A 192 4.10 6.57 3.31
CA PHE A 192 4.00 7.72 4.20
C PHE A 192 4.27 9.00 3.40
N THR A 193 3.34 9.94 3.44
CA THR A 193 3.44 11.22 2.72
C THR A 193 3.16 12.38 3.67
N GLY A 194 3.80 13.53 3.42
CA GLY A 194 3.63 14.73 4.26
C GLY A 194 4.34 14.72 5.62
N ILE A 195 4.92 13.59 6.04
CA ILE A 195 5.61 13.48 7.31
C ILE A 195 7.03 14.04 7.17
N ALA A 196 7.29 15.20 7.79
CA ALA A 196 8.63 15.79 7.81
C ALA A 196 9.61 14.98 8.69
N THR A 197 9.12 14.41 9.79
CA THR A 197 9.89 13.57 10.71
C THR A 197 8.91 12.74 11.55
N PRO A 198 9.14 11.44 11.79
CA PRO A 198 8.34 10.68 12.74
C PRO A 198 8.30 11.41 14.08
N SER A 199 7.11 11.61 14.64
CA SER A 199 6.97 12.36 15.89
C SER A 199 7.80 11.67 16.99
N LYS A 200 8.45 12.44 17.87
CA LYS A 200 9.21 11.86 19.01
C LYS A 200 8.34 10.90 19.84
N LEU A 201 7.05 11.16 19.88
CA LEU A 201 6.03 10.32 20.54
C LEU A 201 6.05 8.88 20.01
N PHE A 202 6.21 8.69 18.71
CA PHE A 202 6.30 7.35 18.13
C PHE A 202 7.50 6.55 18.67
N LEU A 203 8.67 7.19 18.84
CA LEU A 203 9.82 6.55 19.47
C LEU A 203 9.56 6.18 20.94
N PHE A 204 8.74 6.96 21.65
CA PHE A 204 8.37 6.66 23.04
C PHE A 204 7.43 5.44 23.14
N HIS A 205 6.52 5.27 22.19
CA HIS A 205 5.57 4.14 22.20
C HIS A 205 6.10 2.88 21.50
N TYR A 206 7.22 2.97 20.77
CA TYR A 206 7.85 1.84 20.09
C TYR A 206 7.99 0.56 20.93
N PRO A 207 8.47 0.58 22.19
CA PRO A 207 8.60 -0.64 22.98
C PRO A 207 7.27 -1.38 23.18
N GLN A 208 6.17 -0.65 23.26
CA GLN A 208 4.82 -1.22 23.41
C GLN A 208 4.37 -1.89 22.11
N TYR A 209 4.60 -1.25 20.96
CA TYR A 209 4.30 -1.86 19.65
C TYR A 209 5.19 -3.08 19.38
N HIS A 210 6.50 -2.98 19.63
CA HIS A 210 7.43 -4.08 19.46
C HIS A 210 7.07 -5.28 20.36
N GLN A 211 6.61 -5.04 21.59
CA GLN A 211 6.13 -6.10 22.45
C GLN A 211 4.84 -6.74 21.94
N ALA A 212 3.90 -5.94 21.40
CA ALA A 212 2.67 -6.48 20.80
C ALA A 212 2.96 -7.32 19.53
N LEU A 213 3.95 -6.90 18.74
CA LEU A 213 4.43 -7.61 17.56
C LEU A 213 5.12 -8.93 17.92
N THR A 214 6.06 -8.91 18.87
CA THR A 214 6.82 -10.11 19.26
C THR A 214 5.99 -11.15 20.01
N LEU A 215 4.92 -10.75 20.72
CA LEU A 215 4.02 -11.67 21.42
C LEU A 215 3.00 -12.36 20.49
N SER A 216 2.86 -11.90 19.25
CA SER A 216 1.93 -12.50 18.28
C SER A 216 2.54 -13.77 17.67
N TYR A 217 2.26 -14.90 18.32
CA TYR A 217 2.81 -16.26 18.08
C TYR A 217 2.61 -16.84 16.66
N ASN A 218 1.96 -16.11 15.73
CA ASN A 218 1.55 -16.61 14.41
C ASN A 218 2.15 -15.83 13.21
N ALA A 219 3.25 -15.08 13.41
CA ALA A 219 3.99 -14.43 12.31
C ALA A 219 4.33 -15.35 11.13
N SER A 220 4.32 -16.66 11.33
CA SER A 220 4.58 -17.70 10.33
C SER A 220 3.52 -17.89 9.24
N GLN A 221 2.40 -17.13 9.23
CA GLN A 221 1.30 -17.35 8.29
C GLN A 221 1.15 -16.30 7.17
N SER A 222 1.96 -15.25 7.17
CA SER A 222 1.90 -14.25 6.10
C SER A 222 2.49 -14.80 4.80
N HIS A 223 1.72 -14.77 3.73
CA HIS A 223 2.12 -15.14 2.36
C HIS A 223 2.62 -13.95 1.54
N ILE A 224 2.90 -12.81 2.18
CA ILE A 224 3.41 -11.61 1.51
C ILE A 224 4.84 -11.87 1.03
N ARG A 225 5.01 -11.84 -0.29
CA ARG A 225 6.29 -12.04 -0.98
C ARG A 225 6.92 -10.74 -1.44
N ARG A 226 6.12 -9.68 -1.57
CA ARG A 226 6.56 -8.35 -2.01
C ARG A 226 6.12 -7.31 -1.00
N LEU A 227 7.08 -6.56 -0.49
CA LEU A 227 6.86 -5.47 0.45
C LEU A 227 7.47 -4.20 -0.12
N SER A 228 6.64 -3.17 -0.31
CA SER A 228 7.10 -1.85 -0.75
C SER A 228 6.81 -0.81 0.32
N LEU A 229 7.84 -0.10 0.77
CA LEU A 229 7.79 0.83 1.88
C LEU A 229 8.31 2.20 1.44
N SER A 230 7.41 3.19 1.38
CA SER A 230 7.77 4.56 1.00
C SER A 230 7.79 5.47 2.20
N ARG A 231 8.94 6.11 2.46
CA ARG A 231 9.19 7.00 3.59
C ARG A 231 8.82 6.40 4.93
N ALA A 232 9.05 5.10 5.08
CA ALA A 232 8.76 4.40 6.33
C ALA A 232 9.84 4.67 7.40
N PRO A 233 9.47 4.86 8.68
CA PRO A 233 10.42 4.83 9.78
C PRO A 233 11.08 3.44 9.91
N THR A 234 12.36 3.33 10.30
CA THR A 234 13.05 2.02 10.40
C THR A 234 12.30 1.02 11.29
N VAL A 235 11.66 1.44 12.37
CA VAL A 235 10.83 0.54 13.20
C VAL A 235 9.69 -0.10 12.40
N VAL A 236 9.03 0.67 11.53
CA VAL A 236 7.94 0.14 10.70
C VAL A 236 8.50 -0.85 9.68
N ILE A 237 9.66 -0.53 9.10
CA ILE A 237 10.39 -1.43 8.20
C ILE A 237 10.71 -2.74 8.92
N LEU A 238 11.32 -2.67 10.11
CA LEU A 238 11.67 -3.85 10.92
C LEU A 238 10.45 -4.71 11.22
N ALA A 239 9.39 -4.09 11.73
CA ALA A 239 8.16 -4.77 12.08
C ALA A 239 7.53 -5.49 10.88
N LEU A 240 7.35 -4.78 9.76
CA LEU A 240 6.70 -5.37 8.57
C LEU A 240 7.56 -6.45 7.92
N VAL A 241 8.89 -6.32 7.94
CA VAL A 241 9.81 -7.35 7.46
C VAL A 241 9.74 -8.60 8.35
N GLU A 242 9.71 -8.44 9.67
CA GLU A 242 9.57 -9.56 10.61
C GLU A 242 8.23 -10.31 10.42
N MET A 243 7.17 -9.57 10.05
CA MET A 243 5.85 -10.13 9.76
C MET A 243 5.74 -10.87 8.43
N CYS A 244 6.75 -10.79 7.55
CA CYS A 244 6.74 -11.40 6.22
C CYS A 244 7.88 -12.43 6.08
N PRO A 245 7.75 -13.63 6.67
CA PRO A 245 8.82 -14.63 6.63
C PRO A 245 9.07 -15.21 5.23
N GLU A 246 8.09 -15.14 4.32
CA GLU A 246 8.21 -15.56 2.91
C GLU A 246 8.62 -14.41 1.98
N LEU A 247 9.08 -13.27 2.51
CA LEU A 247 9.43 -12.09 1.71
C LEU A 247 10.52 -12.43 0.69
N GLU A 248 10.24 -12.22 -0.59
CA GLU A 248 11.18 -12.44 -1.70
C GLU A 248 11.72 -11.11 -2.26
N ASP A 249 10.94 -10.04 -2.14
CA ASP A 249 11.20 -8.74 -2.74
C ASP A 249 10.86 -7.61 -1.77
N LEU A 250 11.87 -6.84 -1.39
CA LEU A 250 11.74 -5.70 -0.49
C LEU A 250 12.16 -4.42 -1.21
N GLU A 251 11.23 -3.48 -1.34
CA GLU A 251 11.46 -2.17 -1.91
C GLU A 251 11.34 -1.10 -0.81
N ILE A 252 12.36 -0.26 -0.69
CA ILE A 252 12.43 0.81 0.31
C ILE A 252 12.73 2.11 -0.42
N ILE A 253 11.80 3.05 -0.33
CA ILE A 253 11.84 4.34 -1.00
C ILE A 253 12.00 5.44 0.04
N ASP A 254 13.08 6.23 -0.04
CA ASP A 254 13.33 7.40 0.81
C ASP A 254 13.13 7.16 2.32
N PRO A 255 13.79 6.16 2.94
CA PRO A 255 13.55 5.88 4.36
C PRO A 255 14.04 7.04 5.23
N PHE A 256 13.43 7.17 6.40
CA PHE A 256 13.91 8.15 7.39
C PHE A 256 15.25 7.76 8.01
N THR A 257 15.66 6.49 7.96
CA THR A 257 16.75 5.95 8.77
C THR A 257 17.46 4.77 8.08
N THR A 258 18.59 4.33 8.64
CA THR A 258 19.45 3.27 8.05
C THR A 258 18.92 1.86 8.31
N LEU A 259 19.38 0.89 7.51
CA LEU A 259 18.99 -0.53 7.57
C LEU A 259 19.94 -1.40 8.40
N SER A 260 20.90 -0.79 9.10
CA SER A 260 21.97 -1.49 9.84
C SER A 260 21.51 -2.54 10.86
N ARG A 261 20.22 -2.57 11.23
CA ARG A 261 19.64 -3.49 12.23
C ARG A 261 18.54 -4.39 11.67
N VAL A 262 18.28 -4.35 10.35
CA VAL A 262 17.20 -5.13 9.75
C VAL A 262 17.69 -6.54 9.48
N ALA A 263 17.21 -7.50 10.27
CA ALA A 263 17.35 -8.91 9.96
C ALA A 263 16.39 -9.23 8.80
N LEU A 264 16.93 -9.52 7.62
CA LEU A 264 16.12 -9.84 6.45
C LEU A 264 15.80 -11.35 6.41
N PRO A 265 14.59 -11.74 5.98
CA PRO A 265 14.21 -13.13 5.82
C PRO A 265 15.16 -13.87 4.87
N SER A 266 15.42 -15.14 5.16
CA SER A 266 16.29 -15.97 4.33
C SER A 266 15.75 -16.21 2.91
N THR A 267 14.46 -15.97 2.69
CA THR A 267 13.79 -16.05 1.38
C THR A 267 14.03 -14.82 0.51
N LEU A 268 14.57 -13.73 1.07
CA LEU A 268 14.71 -12.47 0.36
C LEU A 268 15.71 -12.62 -0.80
N ARG A 269 15.24 -12.31 -2.01
CA ARG A 269 16.02 -12.39 -3.25
C ARG A 269 16.40 -11.02 -3.77
N THR A 270 15.48 -10.05 -3.67
CA THR A 270 15.71 -8.71 -4.19
C THR A 270 15.50 -7.67 -3.10
N LEU A 271 16.51 -6.82 -2.91
CA LEU A 271 16.40 -5.60 -2.11
C LEU A 271 16.52 -4.40 -3.05
N ARG A 272 15.48 -3.57 -3.14
CA ARG A 272 15.45 -2.35 -3.95
C ARG A 272 15.49 -1.13 -3.06
N LEU A 273 16.45 -0.24 -3.29
CA LEU A 273 16.64 0.96 -2.49
C LEU A 273 16.54 2.19 -3.40
N HIS A 274 15.63 3.10 -3.07
CA HIS A 274 15.44 4.34 -3.81
C HIS A 274 15.82 5.54 -2.95
N GLY A 275 16.59 6.46 -3.56
CA GLY A 275 16.99 7.71 -2.95
C GLY A 275 18.20 7.59 -2.03
N THR A 276 18.48 8.68 -1.31
CA THR A 276 19.47 8.72 -0.23
C THR A 276 18.73 9.02 1.08
N PRO A 277 18.95 8.26 2.15
CA PRO A 277 18.32 8.51 3.45
C PRO A 277 18.47 9.97 3.86
N SER A 278 17.33 10.64 4.05
CA SER A 278 17.24 12.11 4.11
C SER A 278 17.93 12.74 5.32
N LEU A 279 18.30 11.93 6.32
CA LEU A 279 18.96 12.37 7.56
C LEU A 279 20.49 12.19 7.57
N VAL A 280 21.11 11.68 6.49
CA VAL A 280 22.56 11.50 6.44
C VAL A 280 23.22 12.82 6.02
N SER A 281 23.26 13.77 6.96
CA SER A 281 24.05 14.98 6.82
C SER A 281 25.53 14.67 7.11
N GLY A 282 26.33 14.60 6.05
CA GLY A 282 27.79 14.62 6.14
C GLY A 282 28.46 13.35 5.67
N GLY A 283 28.94 13.37 4.43
CA GLY A 283 30.10 12.62 3.92
C GLY A 283 30.18 11.10 4.15
N GLN A 284 29.18 10.45 4.73
CA GLN A 284 29.23 9.03 5.05
C GLN A 284 29.22 8.23 3.74
N HIS A 285 30.19 7.31 3.64
CA HIS A 285 30.33 6.41 2.51
C HIS A 285 29.26 5.31 2.47
N ASP A 286 28.46 5.16 3.52
CA ASP A 286 27.42 4.14 3.65
C ASP A 286 26.12 4.75 4.25
N PRO A 287 25.37 5.53 3.46
CA PRO A 287 24.20 6.25 3.96
C PRO A 287 23.07 5.30 4.37
N TRP A 288 23.08 4.06 3.86
CA TRP A 288 22.08 3.03 4.17
C TRP A 288 22.49 2.13 5.35
N GLY A 289 23.73 2.22 5.83
CA GLY A 289 24.26 1.31 6.86
C GLY A 289 24.36 -0.14 6.37
N LEU A 290 24.53 -0.35 5.06
CA LEU A 290 24.57 -1.68 4.44
C LEU A 290 25.85 -2.43 4.77
N ALA A 291 26.98 -1.74 4.95
CA ALA A 291 28.24 -2.38 5.32
C ALA A 291 28.10 -3.08 6.67
N GLY A 292 27.59 -2.36 7.68
CA GLY A 292 27.32 -2.93 9.00
C GLY A 292 26.31 -4.08 8.96
N ALA A 293 25.25 -3.96 8.14
CA ALA A 293 24.27 -5.03 8.01
C ALA A 293 24.85 -6.28 7.33
N MET A 294 25.65 -6.10 6.28
CA MET A 294 26.31 -7.21 5.58
C MET A 294 27.39 -7.91 6.41
N GLU A 295 28.10 -7.16 7.25
CA GLU A 295 29.17 -7.68 8.12
C GLU A 295 28.65 -8.24 9.45
N SER A 296 27.38 -8.02 9.80
CA SER A 296 26.78 -8.52 11.04
C SER A 296 26.66 -10.05 11.07
N GLU A 297 26.61 -10.63 12.27
CA GLU A 297 26.38 -12.07 12.44
C GLU A 297 25.01 -12.46 11.86
N GLY A 298 25.02 -13.15 10.71
CA GLY A 298 23.83 -13.50 9.94
C GLY A 298 23.80 -12.87 8.54
N GLY A 299 24.57 -11.81 8.32
CA GLY A 299 24.63 -11.06 7.07
C GLY A 299 23.32 -10.35 6.73
N LEU A 300 23.37 -9.43 5.75
CA LEU A 300 22.16 -8.81 5.21
C LEU A 300 21.32 -9.83 4.45
N PHE A 301 21.96 -10.85 3.90
CA PHE A 301 21.29 -11.90 3.16
C PHE A 301 21.76 -13.29 3.60
N SER A 302 20.87 -14.28 3.47
CA SER A 302 21.16 -15.68 3.79
C SER A 302 22.17 -16.30 2.81
N ALA A 303 23.08 -17.15 3.27
CA ALA A 303 23.98 -17.84 2.35
C ALA A 303 23.20 -18.81 1.42
N GLY A 304 23.38 -18.71 0.10
CA GLY A 304 22.99 -19.76 -0.86
C GLY A 304 21.92 -19.42 -1.89
N ALA A 305 21.28 -18.24 -1.83
CA ALA A 305 20.34 -17.79 -2.87
C ALA A 305 20.96 -16.76 -3.82
N SER A 306 20.52 -16.72 -5.08
CA SER A 306 20.90 -15.67 -6.02
C SER A 306 20.29 -14.33 -5.60
N GLN A 307 20.99 -13.59 -4.74
CA GLN A 307 20.54 -12.33 -4.19
C GLN A 307 20.93 -11.15 -5.06
N ARG A 308 20.06 -10.15 -5.08
CA ARG A 308 20.20 -8.96 -5.89
C ARG A 308 19.93 -7.71 -5.06
N LEU A 309 20.90 -6.80 -5.04
CA LEU A 309 20.72 -5.44 -4.55
C LEU A 309 20.53 -4.52 -5.75
N VAL A 310 19.37 -3.85 -5.81
CA VAL A 310 19.07 -2.84 -6.83
C VAL A 310 19.05 -1.47 -6.18
N MET A 311 19.80 -0.54 -6.73
CA MET A 311 19.82 0.85 -6.28
C MET A 311 19.36 1.79 -7.37
N TYR A 312 18.47 2.70 -6.99
CA TYR A 312 17.95 3.76 -7.84
C TYR A 312 18.45 5.11 -7.36
N GLY A 313 18.98 5.91 -8.28
CA GLY A 313 19.36 7.30 -8.03
C GLY A 313 20.81 7.63 -8.36
N GLU A 314 21.21 8.86 -8.07
CA GLU A 314 22.55 9.36 -8.35
C GLU A 314 23.48 9.12 -7.15
N GLY A 315 24.68 8.58 -7.39
CA GLY A 315 25.64 8.36 -6.32
C GLY A 315 26.87 7.55 -6.73
N LYS A 316 27.93 7.64 -5.93
CA LYS A 316 29.13 6.80 -6.08
C LYS A 316 28.82 5.39 -5.59
N THR A 317 28.59 4.46 -6.50
CA THR A 317 28.20 3.08 -6.20
C THR A 317 29.37 2.10 -6.13
N GLU A 318 30.61 2.55 -6.40
CA GLU A 318 31.79 1.67 -6.41
C GLU A 318 32.04 0.95 -5.09
N PHE A 319 31.83 1.63 -3.96
CA PHE A 319 31.96 1.03 -2.64
C PHE A 319 30.94 -0.11 -2.44
N LEU A 320 29.67 0.15 -2.76
CA LEU A 320 28.59 -0.82 -2.61
C LEU A 320 28.75 -2.00 -3.58
N LYS A 321 29.24 -1.75 -4.80
CA LYS A 321 29.59 -2.81 -5.74
C LYS A 321 30.66 -3.73 -5.16
N LYS A 322 31.77 -3.18 -4.65
CA LYS A 322 32.84 -3.97 -4.01
C LYS A 322 32.33 -4.74 -2.78
N LEU A 323 31.43 -4.13 -2.01
CA LEU A 323 30.81 -4.76 -0.85
C LEU A 323 29.90 -5.94 -1.26
N CYS A 324 29.10 -5.76 -2.31
CA CYS A 324 28.25 -6.83 -2.87
C CYS A 324 29.09 -7.96 -3.47
N ASP A 325 30.14 -7.65 -4.21
CA ASP A 325 31.06 -8.64 -4.81
C ASP A 325 31.69 -9.54 -3.71
N ARG A 326 32.08 -8.96 -2.57
CA ARG A 326 32.63 -9.70 -1.43
C ARG A 326 31.63 -10.65 -0.77
N ASN A 327 30.35 -10.30 -0.81
CA ASN A 327 29.26 -11.07 -0.21
C ASN A 327 28.50 -11.92 -1.24
N ASN A 328 29.00 -12.01 -2.47
CA ASN A 328 28.38 -12.79 -3.56
C ASN A 328 26.95 -12.33 -3.91
N VAL A 329 26.68 -11.03 -3.79
CA VAL A 329 25.39 -10.40 -4.10
C VAL A 329 25.47 -9.69 -5.46
N SER A 330 24.47 -9.90 -6.32
CA SER A 330 24.38 -9.19 -7.61
C SER A 330 24.01 -7.73 -7.38
N PHE A 331 24.92 -6.81 -7.69
CA PHE A 331 24.64 -5.37 -7.62
C PHE A 331 24.14 -4.83 -8.97
N VAL A 332 22.98 -4.18 -8.97
CA VAL A 332 22.45 -3.46 -10.14
C VAL A 332 22.18 -2.00 -9.77
N HIS A 333 22.76 -1.09 -10.54
CA HIS A 333 22.49 0.33 -10.42
C HIS A 333 21.65 0.77 -11.61
N GLU A 334 20.45 1.27 -11.32
CA GLU A 334 19.52 1.76 -12.34
C GLU A 334 19.42 3.29 -12.24
N PRO A 335 19.29 4.01 -13.37
CA PRO A 335 19.02 5.43 -13.33
C PRO A 335 17.72 5.68 -12.56
N PRO A 336 17.54 6.85 -11.93
CA PRO A 336 16.28 7.20 -11.29
C PRO A 336 15.18 7.06 -12.35
N GLN A 337 14.35 6.04 -12.19
CA GLN A 337 13.12 5.97 -12.95
C GLN A 337 12.32 7.18 -12.52
N SER A 338 11.84 7.98 -13.47
CA SER A 338 10.82 8.98 -13.18
C SER A 338 9.65 8.21 -12.57
N LEU A 339 9.61 8.17 -11.24
CA LEU A 339 8.47 7.69 -10.49
C LEU A 339 7.34 8.57 -10.99
N LEU A 340 6.49 8.01 -11.85
CA LEU A 340 5.24 8.63 -12.25
C LEU A 340 4.41 8.66 -10.97
N LEU A 341 4.59 9.74 -10.22
CA LEU A 341 3.86 10.08 -8.99
C LEU A 341 2.40 10.40 -9.30
#